data_AF-A0A1Q8YJ56-F1
#
_entry.id   AF-A0A1Q8YJ56-F1
#
_cell.length_a   1.000
_cell.length_b   1.000
_cell.length_c   1.000
_cell.angle_alpha   90.00
_cell.angle_beta   90.00
_cell.angle_gamma   90.00
#
_symmetry.space_group_name_H-M   'P 1'
#
loop_
_entity.id
_entity.type
_entity.pdbx_description
1 polymer ?
#
loop_
_entity_poly.entity_id
_entity_poly.type
_entity_poly.pdbx_seq_one_letter_code
_entity_poly.pdbx_strand_id
1 'polypeptide(L)' 'MAFTLGAGAGAVATPDTLLRAWAQGLALLEHLTNNNGQGFFEALGDSVATGPTPTNVNAFRAVLFQAAA' A
#
# COMPACT_ATOMS: atom_id res chain seq x y z
N MET A 1 8.38 11.73 -23.02
CA MET A 1 8.21 12.13 -21.61
C MET A 1 7.04 11.36 -21.04
N ALA A 2 7.31 10.27 -20.32
CA ALA A 2 6.28 9.55 -19.58
C ALA A 2 6.20 10.17 -18.18
N PHE A 3 5.12 10.88 -17.90
CA PHE A 3 4.79 11.28 -16.53
C PHE A 3 4.31 10.03 -15.79
N THR A 4 5.16 9.41 -14.98
CA THR A 4 4.71 8.50 -13.93
C THR A 4 4.22 9.38 -12.77
N LEU A 5 2.98 9.87 -12.88
CA LEU A 5 2.20 10.21 -11.67
C LEU A 5 2.14 8.94 -10.82
N GLY A 6 2.46 9.04 -9.53
CA GLY A 6 2.70 7.91 -8.62
C GLY A 6 1.73 6.74 -8.84
N ALA A 7 2.26 5.58 -9.20
CA ALA A 7 1.56 4.49 -9.88
C ALA A 7 0.72 3.56 -8.98
N GLY A 8 0.53 3.92 -7.71
CA GLY A 8 -0.19 3.09 -6.74
C GLY A 8 -1.70 3.13 -6.96
N ALA A 9 -2.28 2.03 -7.45
CA ALA A 9 -3.72 1.77 -7.44
C ALA A 9 -4.25 1.34 -6.05
N GLY A 10 -3.34 1.02 -5.12
CA GLY A 10 -3.67 0.61 -3.76
C GLY A 10 -2.43 0.06 -3.05
N ALA A 11 -2.65 -0.73 -2.00
CA ALA A 11 -1.59 -1.41 -1.25
C ALA A 11 -2.08 -2.73 -0.67
N VAL A 12 -1.14 -3.60 -0.30
CA VAL A 12 -1.39 -4.85 0.45
C VAL A 12 -0.91 -4.66 1.89
N ALA A 13 -1.75 -5.05 2.84
CA ALA A 13 -1.36 -5.14 4.24
C ALA A 13 -1.40 -6.61 4.67
N THR A 14 -0.31 -7.07 5.26
CA THR A 14 -0.11 -8.40 5.83
C THR A 14 0.01 -8.32 7.36
N PRO A 15 -0.18 -9.43 8.11
CA PRO A 15 -0.03 -9.42 9.57
C PRO A 15 1.34 -8.93 10.06
N ASP A 16 2.40 -9.09 9.28
CA ASP A 16 3.77 -8.67 9.58
C ASP A 16 4.15 -7.26 9.10
N THR A 17 3.23 -6.55 8.43
CA THR A 17 3.51 -5.22 7.81
C THR A 17 4.12 -4.23 8.80
N LEU A 18 3.59 -4.14 10.03
CA LEU A 18 4.11 -3.22 11.03
C LEU A 18 5.50 -3.62 11.54
N LEU A 19 5.76 -4.93 11.65
CA LEU A 19 7.08 -5.44 12.05
C LEU A 19 8.12 -5.07 10.98
N ARG A 20 7.79 -5.23 9.70
CA ARG A 20 8.67 -4.81 8.59
C ARG A 20 8.89 -3.30 8.58
N ALA A 21 7.85 -2.51 8.82
CA ALA A 21 7.97 -1.06 8.92
C ALA A 21 8.94 -0.63 10.02
N TRP A 22 8.79 -1.19 11.23
CA TRP A 22 9.70 -0.88 12.33
C TRP A 22 11.13 -1.35 12.06
N ALA A 23 11.31 -2.51 11.43
CA ALA A 23 12.64 -3.01 11.05
C ALA A 23 13.35 -2.07 10.05
N GLN A 24 12.60 -1.28 9.28
CA GLN A 24 13.12 -0.25 8.36
C GLN A 24 13.13 1.16 8.96
N GLY A 25 12.76 1.33 10.23
CA GLY A 25 12.68 2.64 10.89
C GLY A 25 11.53 3.52 10.39
N LEU A 26 10.53 2.96 9.72
CA LEU A 26 9.37 3.70 9.22
C LEU A 26 8.38 4.01 10.36
N ALA A 27 8.12 5.29 10.58
CA ALA A 27 7.19 5.77 11.61
C ALA A 27 5.75 5.81 11.08
N LEU A 28 4.98 4.73 11.26
CA LEU A 28 3.59 4.62 10.78
C LEU A 28 2.74 5.85 11.11
N LEU A 29 2.77 6.31 12.36
CA LEU A 29 1.93 7.41 12.80
C LEU A 29 2.27 8.71 12.08
N GLU A 30 3.55 8.97 11.81
CA GLU A 30 3.98 10.16 11.06
C GLU A 30 3.46 10.12 9.62
N HIS A 31 3.60 8.97 8.95
CA HIS A 31 3.05 8.77 7.61
C HIS A 31 1.54 8.97 7.59
N LEU A 32 0.82 8.42 8.58
CA LEU A 32 -0.63 8.56 8.68
C LEU A 32 -1.05 10.02 8.93
N THR A 33 -0.41 10.73 9.86
CA THR A 33 -0.71 12.14 10.14
C THR A 33 -0.43 13.05 8.94
N ASN A 34 0.54 12.68 8.11
CA ASN A 34 0.88 13.41 6.90
C ASN A 34 0.07 12.98 5.67
N ASN A 35 -0.96 12.13 5.83
CA ASN A 35 -1.71 11.51 4.72
C ASN A 35 -0.81 10.81 3.68
N ASN A 36 0.38 10.36 4.10
CA ASN A 36 1.39 9.74 3.25
C ASN A 36 1.31 8.21 3.30
N GLY A 37 0.13 7.67 2.97
CA GLY A 37 -0.04 6.22 2.85
C GLY A 37 0.75 5.64 1.68
N GLN A 38 0.79 6.35 0.55
CA GLN A 38 1.51 5.91 -0.64
C GLN A 38 3.01 5.73 -0.38
N GLY A 39 3.68 6.74 0.20
CA GLY A 39 5.11 6.63 0.52
C GLY A 39 5.42 5.54 1.56
N PHE A 40 4.50 5.29 2.49
CA PHE A 40 4.66 4.20 3.47
C PHE A 40 4.68 2.82 2.81
N PHE A 41 3.69 2.53 1.95
CA PHE A 41 3.61 1.23 1.27
C PHE A 41 4.63 1.10 0.14
N GLU A 42 5.03 2.20 -0.51
CA GLU A 42 6.13 2.18 -1.48
C GLU A 42 7.46 1.83 -0.81
N ALA A 43 7.76 2.40 0.35
CA ALA A 43 8.98 2.08 1.11
C ALA A 43 9.02 0.60 1.53
N LEU A 44 7.86 0.02 1.84
CA LEU A 44 7.73 -1.39 2.20
C LEU A 44 7.73 -2.35 1.00
N GLY A 45 7.57 -1.85 -0.23
CA GLY A 45 7.38 -2.67 -1.42
C GLY A 45 5.98 -3.29 -1.54
N ASP A 46 5.00 -2.76 -0.81
CA ASP A 46 3.64 -3.30 -0.68
C ASP A 46 2.60 -2.54 -1.54
N SER A 47 3.04 -1.63 -2.41
CA SER A 47 2.17 -0.90 -3.33
C SER A 47 1.62 -1.80 -4.43
N VAL A 48 0.33 -1.65 -4.72
CA VAL A 48 -0.35 -2.30 -5.85
C VAL A 48 -0.37 -1.34 -7.02
N ALA A 49 0.14 -1.76 -8.17
CA ALA A 49 0.07 -1.01 -9.42
C ALA A 49 -0.71 -1.81 -10.47
N THR A 50 -1.71 -1.19 -11.10
CA THR A 50 -2.51 -1.81 -12.16
C THR A 50 -2.22 -1.24 -13.55
N GLY A 51 -1.56 -0.07 -13.62
CA GLY A 51 -1.58 0.75 -14.82
C GLY A 51 -2.99 1.29 -15.15
N PRO A 52 -3.20 1.87 -16.34
CA PRO A 52 -4.51 2.36 -16.77
C PRO A 52 -5.55 1.22 -16.89
N THR A 53 -6.73 1.40 -16.29
CA THR A 53 -7.79 0.37 -16.20
C THR A 53 -9.01 0.60 -17.13
N PRO A 54 -8.95 1.56 -18.06
CA PRO A 54 -10.08 2.26 -18.71
C PRO A 54 -11.46 2.37 -18.02
N THR A 55 -11.55 2.20 -16.70
CA THR A 55 -12.82 2.23 -15.97
C THR A 55 -12.64 2.76 -14.55
N ASN A 56 -13.70 3.33 -13.99
CA ASN A 56 -13.75 3.76 -12.61
C ASN A 56 -15.08 3.35 -11.98
N VAL A 57 -15.02 2.34 -11.11
CA VAL A 57 -16.15 1.86 -10.29
C VAL A 57 -15.87 2.06 -8.80
N ASN A 58 -15.07 3.07 -8.46
CA ASN A 58 -14.53 3.34 -7.12
C ASN A 58 -13.50 2.28 -6.66
N ALA A 59 -13.26 2.23 -5.35
CA ALA A 59 -12.24 1.39 -4.73
C ALA A 59 -12.76 -0.02 -4.38
N PHE A 60 -11.92 -1.02 -4.61
CA PHE A 60 -12.13 -2.39 -4.17
C PHE A 60 -11.33 -2.68 -2.90
N ARG A 61 -11.89 -3.49 -1.99
CA ARG A 61 -11.20 -3.97 -0.78
C ARG A 61 -11.46 -5.45 -0.61
N ALA A 62 -10.41 -6.23 -0.38
CA ALA A 62 -10.48 -7.64 -0.05
C ALA A 62 -9.79 -7.90 1.29
N VAL A 63 -10.34 -8.80 2.09
CA VAL A 63 -9.75 -9.27 3.35
C VAL A 63 -9.76 -10.79 3.31
N LEU A 64 -8.59 -11.40 3.47
CA LEU A 64 -8.41 -12.84 3.47
C LEU A 64 -8.23 -13.34 4.91
N PHE A 65 -9.03 -14.34 5.30
CA PHE A 65 -8.83 -15.11 6.52
C PHE A 65 -8.39 -16.52 6.13
N GLN A 66 -7.26 -16.99 6.67
CA GLN A 66 -6.80 -18.35 6.49
C GLN A 66 -7.11 -19.15 7.76
N ALA A 67 -7.69 -20.34 7.59
CA ALA A 67 -7.87 -21.27 8.72
C ALA A 67 -6.51 -21.76 9.24
N ALA A 68 -6.42 -22.01 10.54
CA ALA A 68 -5.29 -22.72 11.10
C ALA A 68 -5.26 -24.15 10.53
N ALA A 69 -4.07 -24.62 10.17
CA ALA A 69 -3.83 -25.99 9.71
C ALA A 69 -4.09 -27.01 10.83
#